data_AF-A0A2J5PF22-F1
#
_entry.id   AF-A0A2J5PF22-F1
#
_cell.length_a   1.000
_cell.length_b   1.000
_cell.length_c   1.000
_cell.angle_alpha   90.00
_cell.angle_beta   90.00
_cell.angle_gamma   90.00
#
_symmetry.space_group_name_H-M   'P 1'
#
loop_
_entity.id
_entity.type
_entity.pdbx_description
1 polymer ?
#
loop_
_entity_poly.entity_id
_entity_poly.type
_entity_poly.pdbx_seq_one_letter_code
_entity_poly.pdbx_strand_id
1 'polypeptide(L)'
;ALEALTSLRLVMQDRDLLASRSRDFNNYAVVFLEWHLNTISGGTFNALFNEVKSFILSLEIDRDDFYDDFIKAAYGRIVNQSAEEYIFSLKDRALRELEHAQMLNSTLQEEMTSLKQSAVSQRSEIDVLKAQVGDKTTIIHELEQRNAHLEDEYQTQQQKLLSIENAYQELTQRYTDLVSSLSWKMTKPLRLVKEITARKKS
;
A
#
# COMPACT_ATOMS: atom_id res chain seq x y z
N ALA A 1 -37.47 -36.56 3.37
CA ALA A 1 -36.44 -36.24 4.39
C ALA A 1 -36.36 -37.32 5.46
N LEU A 2 -37.46 -37.55 6.21
CA LEU A 2 -37.50 -38.56 7.27
C LEU A 2 -37.19 -39.98 6.79
N GLU A 3 -37.78 -40.42 5.68
CA GLU A 3 -37.48 -41.73 5.08
C GLU A 3 -35.99 -41.92 4.76
N ALA A 4 -35.32 -40.85 4.32
CA ALA A 4 -33.88 -40.89 4.03
C ALA A 4 -33.06 -41.07 5.31
N LEU A 5 -33.43 -40.39 6.41
CA LEU A 5 -32.76 -40.57 7.70
C LEU A 5 -33.05 -41.93 8.33
N THR A 6 -34.28 -42.43 8.21
CA THR A 6 -34.63 -43.79 8.64
C THR A 6 -33.81 -44.82 7.88
N SER A 7 -33.71 -44.68 6.56
CA SER A 7 -32.90 -45.57 5.72
C SER A 7 -31.42 -45.49 6.07
N LEU A 8 -30.89 -44.28 6.28
CA LEU A 8 -29.50 -44.10 6.72
C LEU A 8 -29.24 -44.76 8.07
N ARG A 9 -30.15 -44.59 9.03
CA ARG A 9 -30.04 -45.20 10.36
C ARG A 9 -30.01 -46.72 10.28
N LEU A 10 -30.89 -47.31 9.46
CA LEU A 10 -30.91 -48.77 9.22
C LEU A 10 -29.59 -49.25 8.59
N VAL A 11 -29.09 -48.55 7.57
CA VAL A 11 -27.80 -48.88 6.96
C VAL A 11 -26.63 -48.78 7.96
N MET A 12 -26.65 -47.79 8.86
CA MET A 12 -25.65 -47.67 9.91
C MET A 12 -25.76 -48.78 10.95
N GLN A 13 -26.97 -49.26 11.24
CA GLN A 13 -27.21 -50.38 12.14
C GLN A 13 -26.74 -51.70 11.52
N ASP A 14 -27.10 -51.97 10.26
CA ASP A 14 -26.71 -53.17 9.52
C ASP A 14 -25.18 -53.32 9.35
N ARG A 15 -24.45 -52.20 9.44
CA ARG A 15 -22.99 -52.14 9.34
C ARG A 15 -22.28 -51.98 10.69
N ASP A 16 -22.98 -52.13 11.81
CA ASP A 16 -22.46 -51.94 13.17
C ASP A 16 -21.81 -50.57 13.42
N LEU A 17 -22.18 -49.55 12.65
CA LEU A 17 -21.65 -48.20 12.77
C LEU A 17 -22.41 -47.36 13.78
N LEU A 18 -23.71 -47.64 13.98
CA LEU A 18 -24.60 -46.78 14.77
C LEU A 18 -24.09 -46.59 16.21
N ALA A 19 -23.56 -47.64 16.85
CA ALA A 19 -23.03 -47.54 18.21
C ALA A 19 -21.82 -46.59 18.32
N SER A 20 -20.92 -46.61 17.33
CA SER A 20 -19.71 -45.77 17.31
C SER A 20 -19.92 -44.37 16.74
N ARG A 21 -20.99 -44.18 15.96
CA ARG A 21 -21.28 -42.96 15.17
C ARG A 21 -22.64 -42.35 15.49
N SER A 22 -23.27 -42.73 16.61
CA SER A 22 -24.59 -42.21 16.98
C SER A 22 -24.57 -40.68 17.11
N ARG A 23 -23.51 -40.12 17.70
CA ARG A 23 -23.31 -38.67 17.80
C ARG A 23 -23.28 -37.98 16.43
N ASP A 24 -22.51 -38.53 15.49
CA ASP A 24 -22.42 -38.03 14.11
C ASP A 24 -23.81 -38.04 13.43
N PHE A 25 -24.52 -39.16 13.53
CA PHE A 25 -25.86 -39.31 12.98
C PHE A 25 -26.85 -38.29 13.58
N ASN A 26 -26.84 -38.12 14.91
CA ASN A 26 -27.74 -37.21 15.61
C ASN A 26 -27.52 -35.75 15.20
N ASN A 27 -26.26 -35.30 15.14
CA ASN A 27 -25.93 -33.95 14.68
C ASN A 27 -26.34 -33.74 13.22
N TYR A 28 -26.04 -34.71 12.36
CA TYR A 28 -26.45 -34.67 10.95
C TYR A 28 -27.98 -34.61 10.80
N ALA A 29 -28.72 -35.45 11.53
CA ALA A 29 -30.17 -35.51 11.48
C ALA A 29 -30.82 -34.18 11.86
N VAL A 30 -30.34 -33.54 12.94
CA VAL A 30 -30.85 -32.23 13.37
C VAL A 30 -30.63 -31.18 12.27
N VAL A 31 -29.41 -31.04 11.75
CA VAL A 31 -29.09 -30.04 10.71
C VAL A 31 -29.87 -30.32 9.42
N PHE A 32 -29.93 -31.57 9.00
CA PHE A 32 -30.61 -31.98 7.78
C PHE A 32 -32.11 -31.69 7.86
N LEU A 33 -32.74 -31.97 8.99
CA LEU A 33 -34.17 -31.71 9.18
C LEU A 33 -34.45 -30.22 9.39
N GLU A 34 -33.61 -29.50 10.11
CA GLU A 34 -33.73 -28.04 10.24
C GLU A 34 -33.72 -27.37 8.86
N TRP A 35 -32.78 -27.76 7.98
CA TRP A 35 -32.71 -27.25 6.62
C TRP A 35 -34.00 -27.50 5.83
N HIS A 36 -34.59 -28.69 5.95
CA HIS A 36 -35.86 -29.02 5.31
C HIS A 36 -37.02 -28.17 5.85
N LEU A 37 -37.11 -28.01 7.18
CA LEU A 37 -38.11 -27.17 7.81
C LEU A 37 -38.00 -25.70 7.37
N ASN A 38 -36.77 -25.20 7.17
CA ASN A 38 -36.53 -23.82 6.75
C ASN A 38 -36.85 -23.57 5.27
N THR A 39 -37.02 -24.63 4.47
CA THR A 39 -37.22 -24.52 3.01
C THR A 39 -38.66 -24.81 2.59
N ILE A 40 -39.41 -25.61 3.37
CA ILE A 40 -40.81 -25.91 3.05
C ILE A 40 -41.72 -24.72 3.39
N SER A 41 -42.79 -24.55 2.62
CA SER A 41 -43.77 -23.48 2.84
C SER A 41 -45.20 -23.99 2.64
N GLY A 42 -46.17 -23.24 3.18
CA GLY A 42 -47.60 -23.53 3.03
C GLY A 42 -48.16 -24.53 4.05
N GLY A 43 -49.37 -25.02 3.77
CA GLY A 43 -50.16 -25.80 4.73
C GLY A 43 -49.58 -27.16 5.14
N THR A 44 -48.58 -27.68 4.42
CA THR A 44 -47.89 -28.94 4.74
C THR A 44 -46.81 -28.78 5.82
N PHE A 45 -46.40 -27.54 6.14
CA PHE A 45 -45.36 -27.28 7.12
C PHE A 45 -45.69 -27.87 8.48
N ASN A 46 -46.90 -27.65 8.99
CA ASN A 46 -47.28 -28.08 10.35
C ASN A 46 -47.21 -29.60 10.50
N ALA A 47 -47.73 -30.34 9.51
CA ALA A 47 -47.65 -31.81 9.49
C ALA A 47 -46.18 -32.28 9.52
N LEU A 48 -45.34 -31.74 8.62
CA LEU A 48 -43.93 -32.10 8.57
C LEU A 48 -43.19 -31.74 9.87
N PHE A 49 -43.45 -30.56 10.45
CA PHE A 49 -42.82 -30.13 11.68
C PHE A 49 -43.10 -31.11 12.82
N ASN A 50 -44.35 -31.55 12.97
CA ASN A 50 -44.74 -32.50 14.01
C ASN A 50 -44.11 -33.89 13.79
N GLU A 51 -44.01 -34.35 12.54
CA GLU A 51 -43.30 -35.59 12.21
C GLU A 51 -41.81 -35.49 12.51
N VAL A 52 -41.17 -34.37 12.14
CA VAL A 52 -39.75 -34.09 12.43
C VAL A 52 -39.49 -34.03 13.93
N LYS A 53 -40.34 -33.33 14.68
CA LYS A 53 -40.25 -33.23 16.13
C LYS A 53 -40.36 -34.60 16.78
N SER A 54 -41.33 -35.41 16.35
CA SER A 54 -41.52 -36.78 16.85
C SER A 54 -40.32 -37.67 16.53
N PHE A 55 -39.77 -37.56 15.31
CA PHE A 55 -38.58 -38.30 14.91
C PHE A 55 -37.36 -37.91 15.76
N ILE A 56 -37.08 -36.61 15.93
CA ILE A 56 -35.96 -36.13 16.73
C ILE A 56 -36.07 -36.58 18.19
N LEU A 57 -37.28 -36.50 18.78
CA LEU A 57 -37.51 -37.00 20.14
C LEU A 57 -37.25 -38.50 20.27
N SER A 58 -37.58 -39.30 19.24
CA SER A 58 -37.31 -40.75 19.22
C SER A 58 -35.83 -41.14 19.15
N LEU A 59 -34.94 -40.16 18.89
CA LEU A 59 -33.50 -40.39 18.91
C LEU A 59 -32.89 -40.31 20.32
N GLU A 60 -33.65 -39.82 21.31
CA GLU A 60 -33.22 -39.72 22.73
C GLU A 60 -31.84 -39.04 22.89
N ILE A 61 -31.61 -37.97 22.14
CA ILE A 61 -30.32 -37.27 22.07
C ILE A 61 -30.02 -36.55 23.39
N ASP A 62 -28.82 -36.76 23.95
CA ASP A 62 -28.33 -35.98 25.07
C ASP A 62 -28.03 -34.53 24.65
N ARG A 63 -28.35 -33.54 25.49
CA ARG A 63 -28.08 -32.12 25.22
C ARG A 63 -26.59 -31.78 25.11
N ASP A 64 -25.72 -32.66 25.59
CA ASP A 64 -24.27 -32.50 25.53
C ASP A 64 -23.63 -33.22 24.33
N ASP A 65 -24.42 -33.93 23.51
CA ASP A 65 -23.93 -34.65 22.32
C ASP A 65 -23.75 -33.75 21.07
N PHE A 66 -24.06 -32.46 21.14
CA PHE A 66 -23.93 -31.56 19.99
C PHE A 66 -22.49 -31.13 19.73
N TYR A 67 -22.13 -30.91 18.46
CA TYR A 67 -20.81 -30.42 18.08
C TYR A 67 -20.61 -28.93 18.32
N ASP A 68 -21.68 -28.16 18.18
CA ASP A 68 -21.66 -26.72 18.38
C ASP A 68 -23.02 -26.21 18.90
N ASP A 69 -23.01 -24.95 19.36
CA ASP A 69 -24.19 -24.29 19.91
C ASP A 69 -25.27 -24.02 18.85
N PHE A 70 -24.90 -23.98 17.56
CA PHE A 70 -25.85 -23.76 16.48
C PHE A 70 -26.77 -24.98 16.31
N ILE A 71 -26.19 -26.17 16.25
CA ILE A 71 -26.94 -27.43 16.17
C ILE A 71 -27.77 -27.63 17.45
N LYS A 72 -27.19 -27.32 18.61
CA LYS A 72 -27.91 -27.38 19.90
C LYS A 72 -29.11 -26.44 19.92
N ALA A 73 -28.97 -25.22 19.39
CA ALA A 73 -30.07 -24.27 19.29
C ALA A 73 -31.13 -24.73 18.29
N ALA A 74 -30.75 -25.32 17.16
CA ALA A 74 -31.67 -25.92 16.18
C ALA A 74 -32.50 -27.04 16.79
N TYR A 75 -31.84 -27.99 17.45
CA TYR A 75 -32.49 -29.04 18.23
C TYR A 75 -33.46 -28.44 19.27
N GLY A 76 -32.99 -27.44 20.02
CA GLY A 76 -33.79 -26.75 21.04
C GLY A 76 -35.06 -26.12 20.46
N ARG A 77 -34.99 -25.51 19.28
CA ARG A 77 -36.17 -24.98 18.58
C ARG A 77 -37.14 -26.11 18.20
N ILE A 78 -36.65 -27.14 17.50
CA ILE A 78 -37.48 -28.25 17.03
C ILE A 78 -38.20 -28.96 18.18
N VAL A 79 -37.50 -29.22 19.29
CA VAL A 79 -38.05 -29.99 20.41
C VAL A 79 -38.96 -29.16 21.31
N ASN A 80 -38.62 -27.90 21.59
CA ASN A 80 -39.33 -27.13 22.60
C ASN A 80 -40.47 -26.25 22.04
N GLN A 81 -40.51 -26.01 20.72
CA GLN A 81 -41.49 -25.10 20.12
C GLN A 81 -42.65 -25.83 19.44
N SER A 82 -43.77 -25.13 19.26
CA SER A 82 -44.80 -25.48 18.28
C SER A 82 -44.34 -25.13 16.85
N ALA A 83 -45.07 -25.62 15.85
CA ALA A 83 -44.82 -25.29 14.45
C ALA A 83 -44.89 -23.76 14.21
N GLU A 84 -45.88 -23.10 14.80
CA GLU A 84 -46.07 -21.65 14.70
C GLU A 84 -44.92 -20.90 15.39
N GLU A 85 -44.58 -21.28 16.63
CA GLU A 85 -43.47 -20.69 17.39
C GLU A 85 -42.14 -20.82 16.65
N TYR A 86 -41.92 -21.96 15.99
CA TYR A 86 -40.74 -22.19 15.17
C TYR A 86 -40.67 -21.19 14.01
N ILE A 87 -41.75 -21.04 13.24
CA ILE A 87 -41.81 -20.06 12.14
C ILE A 87 -41.58 -18.64 12.64
N PHE A 88 -42.23 -18.24 13.75
CA PHE A 88 -42.03 -16.92 14.32
C PHE A 88 -40.58 -16.70 14.77
N SER A 89 -39.95 -17.71 15.37
CA SER A 89 -38.55 -17.62 15.77
C SER A 89 -37.60 -17.46 14.58
N LEU A 90 -37.89 -18.14 13.45
CA LEU A 90 -37.13 -17.97 12.21
C LEU A 90 -37.30 -16.58 11.62
N LYS A 91 -38.54 -16.08 11.59
CA LYS A 91 -38.83 -14.72 11.14
C LYS A 91 -38.07 -13.69 11.96
N ASP A 92 -38.13 -13.80 13.28
CA ASP A 92 -37.46 -12.85 14.19
C ASP A 92 -35.93 -12.91 14.01
N ARG A 93 -35.37 -14.11 13.84
CA ARG A 93 -33.94 -14.28 13.53
C ARG A 93 -33.59 -13.60 12.21
N ALA A 94 -34.35 -13.87 11.14
CA ALA A 94 -34.12 -13.29 9.83
C ALA A 94 -34.25 -11.75 9.84
N LEU A 95 -35.20 -11.21 10.60
CA LEU A 95 -35.34 -9.76 10.76
C LEU A 95 -34.14 -9.14 11.47
N ARG A 96 -33.66 -9.74 12.58
CA ARG A 96 -32.47 -9.24 13.28
C ARG A 96 -31.22 -9.32 12.42
N GLU A 97 -31.04 -10.41 11.67
CA GLU A 97 -29.92 -10.56 10.74
C GLU A 97 -29.99 -9.51 9.62
N LEU A 98 -31.19 -9.22 9.11
CA LEU A 98 -31.41 -8.19 8.11
C LEU A 98 -31.12 -6.79 8.67
N GLU A 99 -31.61 -6.46 9.86
CA GLU A 99 -31.36 -5.19 10.54
C GLU A 99 -29.86 -4.98 10.79
N HIS A 100 -29.17 -6.02 11.26
CA HIS A 100 -27.73 -5.98 11.47
C HIS A 100 -26.97 -5.79 10.15
N ALA A 101 -27.35 -6.50 9.09
CA ALA A 101 -26.74 -6.33 7.77
C ALA A 101 -26.97 -4.93 7.19
N GLN A 102 -28.17 -4.36 7.39
CA GLN A 102 -28.50 -3.01 6.96
C GLN A 102 -27.68 -1.95 7.71
N MET A 103 -27.52 -2.11 9.03
CA MET A 103 -26.68 -1.24 9.85
C MET A 103 -25.24 -1.27 9.33
N LEU A 104 -24.66 -2.46 9.18
CA LEU A 104 -23.29 -2.63 8.71
C LEU A 104 -23.09 -2.02 7.31
N ASN A 105 -24.05 -2.21 6.41
CA ASN A 105 -23.99 -1.65 5.07
C ASN A 105 -24.04 -0.11 5.10
N SER A 106 -24.84 0.47 5.99
CA SER A 106 -24.91 1.92 6.19
C SER A 106 -23.56 2.47 6.68
N THR A 107 -22.95 1.82 7.68
CA THR A 107 -21.62 2.19 8.18
C THR A 107 -20.55 2.08 7.09
N LEU A 108 -20.53 1.00 6.31
CA LEU A 108 -19.58 0.83 5.21
C LEU A 108 -19.76 1.90 4.13
N GLN A 109 -21.01 2.31 3.85
CA GLN A 109 -21.29 3.36 2.90
C GLN A 109 -20.79 4.73 3.38
N GLU A 110 -20.95 5.03 4.67
CA GLU A 110 -20.38 6.24 5.29
C GLU A 110 -18.85 6.25 5.22
N GLU A 111 -18.18 5.15 5.57
CA GLU A 111 -16.72 5.04 5.47
C GLU A 111 -16.24 5.19 4.02
N MET A 112 -16.93 4.56 3.06
CA MET A 112 -16.59 4.65 1.64
C MET A 112 -16.72 6.08 1.11
N THR A 113 -17.75 6.83 1.53
CA THR A 113 -17.91 8.23 1.12
C THR A 113 -16.82 9.13 1.71
N SER A 114 -16.46 8.93 2.99
CA SER A 114 -15.35 9.63 3.65
C SER A 114 -14.01 9.38 2.97
N LEU A 115 -13.69 8.11 2.67
CA LEU A 115 -12.47 7.73 1.95
C LEU A 115 -12.43 8.33 0.54
N LYS A 116 -13.56 8.32 -0.17
CA LYS A 116 -13.65 8.92 -1.51
C LYS A 116 -13.38 10.43 -1.46
N GLN A 117 -13.90 11.14 -0.46
CA GLN A 117 -13.66 12.56 -0.29
C GLN A 117 -12.18 12.85 0.04
N SER A 118 -11.58 12.04 0.93
CA SER A 118 -10.16 12.14 1.27
C SER A 118 -9.27 11.91 0.04
N ALA A 119 -9.55 10.89 -0.77
CA ALA A 119 -8.80 10.60 -1.99
C ALA A 119 -8.88 11.74 -3.03
N VAL A 120 -10.04 12.38 -3.18
CA VAL A 120 -10.19 13.56 -4.04
C VAL A 120 -9.36 14.74 -3.51
N SER A 121 -9.38 14.98 -2.20
CA SER A 121 -8.57 16.02 -1.57
C SER A 121 -7.07 15.78 -1.80
N GLN A 122 -6.59 14.57 -1.52
CA GLN A 122 -5.20 14.19 -1.74
C GLN A 122 -4.79 14.33 -3.21
N ARG A 123 -5.70 13.98 -4.14
CA ARG A 123 -5.42 14.14 -5.58
C ARG A 123 -5.23 15.60 -5.95
N SER A 124 -6.06 16.48 -5.43
CA SER A 124 -5.93 17.92 -5.67
C SER A 124 -4.62 18.48 -5.12
N GLU A 125 -4.17 18.02 -3.95
CA GLU A 125 -2.89 18.42 -3.37
C GLU A 125 -1.71 17.95 -4.22
N ILE A 126 -1.75 16.72 -4.73
CA ILE A 126 -0.75 16.19 -5.66
C ILE A 126 -0.67 17.05 -6.93
N ASP A 127 -1.81 17.47 -7.48
CA ASP A 127 -1.83 18.28 -8.69
C ASP A 127 -1.21 19.67 -8.44
N VAL A 128 -1.46 20.28 -7.28
CA VAL A 128 -0.82 21.55 -6.86
C VAL A 128 0.70 21.37 -6.68
N LEU A 129 1.13 20.33 -5.96
CA LEU A 129 2.55 20.06 -5.77
C LEU A 129 3.27 19.79 -7.10
N LYS A 130 2.62 19.08 -8.01
CA LYS A 130 3.16 18.81 -9.35
C LYS A 130 3.36 20.09 -10.15
N ALA A 131 2.42 21.04 -10.08
CA ALA A 131 2.58 22.35 -10.71
C ALA A 131 3.78 23.12 -10.10
N GLN A 132 3.89 23.17 -8.77
CA GLN A 132 5.01 23.83 -8.09
C GLN A 132 6.37 23.21 -8.43
N VAL A 133 6.45 21.89 -8.55
CA VAL A 133 7.66 21.19 -9.00
C VAL A 133 8.01 21.58 -10.43
N GLY A 134 7.00 21.66 -11.32
CA GLY A 134 7.18 22.15 -12.68
C GLY A 134 7.80 23.55 -12.74
N ASP A 135 7.23 24.50 -12.00
CA ASP A 135 7.72 25.88 -11.94
C ASP A 135 9.16 25.96 -11.43
N LYS A 136 9.47 25.24 -10.34
CA LYS A 136 10.83 25.19 -9.78
C LYS A 136 11.83 24.56 -10.74
N THR A 137 11.42 23.53 -11.49
CA THR A 137 12.29 22.88 -12.48
C THR A 137 12.66 23.85 -13.60
N THR A 138 11.71 24.67 -14.07
CA THR A 138 11.98 25.71 -15.06
C THR A 138 12.97 26.75 -14.53
N ILE A 139 12.79 27.23 -13.29
CA ILE A 139 13.71 28.19 -12.67
C ILE A 139 15.12 27.61 -12.52
N ILE A 140 15.24 26.35 -12.09
CA ILE A 140 16.53 25.67 -11.98
C ILE A 140 17.22 25.64 -13.35
N HIS A 141 16.49 25.29 -14.41
CA HIS A 141 17.05 25.26 -15.76
C HIS A 141 17.55 26.64 -16.23
N GLU A 142 16.81 27.71 -15.96
CA GLU A 142 17.23 29.08 -16.28
C GLU A 142 18.51 29.48 -15.51
N LEU A 143 18.61 29.11 -14.24
CA LEU A 143 19.80 29.37 -13.42
C LEU A 143 21.01 28.56 -13.91
N GLU A 144 20.81 27.30 -14.30
CA GLU A 144 21.87 26.46 -14.88
C GLU A 144 22.41 27.07 -16.19
N GLN A 145 21.53 27.53 -17.08
CA GLN A 145 21.94 28.20 -18.31
C GLN A 145 22.74 29.48 -18.03
N ARG A 146 22.28 30.30 -17.06
CA ARG A 146 22.97 31.53 -16.69
C ARG A 146 24.33 31.27 -16.07
N ASN A 147 24.45 30.25 -15.23
CA ASN A 147 25.73 29.85 -14.63
C ASN A 147 26.72 29.37 -15.70
N ALA A 148 26.27 28.54 -16.65
CA ALA A 148 27.12 28.10 -17.74
C ALA A 148 27.65 29.27 -18.59
N HIS A 149 26.81 30.28 -18.84
CA HIS A 149 27.22 31.49 -19.54
C HIS A 149 28.25 32.31 -18.76
N LEU A 150 28.02 32.53 -17.46
CA LEU A 150 28.96 33.25 -16.59
C LEU A 150 30.31 32.53 -16.49
N GLU A 151 30.30 31.19 -16.48
CA GLU A 151 31.52 30.40 -16.44
C GLU A 151 32.35 30.56 -17.73
N ASP A 152 31.70 30.58 -18.90
CA ASP A 152 32.36 30.87 -20.19
C ASP A 152 32.93 32.31 -20.26
N GLU A 153 32.17 33.30 -19.77
CA GLU A 153 32.66 34.68 -19.67
C GLU A 153 33.87 34.80 -18.75
N TYR A 154 33.83 34.12 -17.60
CA TYR A 154 34.93 34.09 -16.64
C TYR A 154 36.19 33.49 -17.27
N GLN A 155 36.07 32.34 -17.93
CA GLN A 155 37.20 31.69 -18.63
C GLN A 155 37.77 32.61 -19.72
N THR A 156 36.91 33.27 -20.49
CA THR A 156 37.31 34.23 -21.53
C THR A 156 38.08 35.41 -20.92
N GLN A 157 37.62 35.97 -19.81
CA GLN A 157 38.32 37.05 -19.11
C GLN A 157 39.66 36.59 -18.55
N GLN A 158 39.73 35.39 -17.98
CA GLN A 158 40.96 34.81 -17.44
C GLN A 158 42.03 34.62 -18.54
N GLN A 159 41.63 34.14 -19.72
CA GLN A 159 42.54 34.04 -20.87
C GLN A 159 43.05 35.41 -21.35
N LYS A 160 42.18 36.42 -21.39
CA LYS A 160 42.57 37.80 -21.74
C LYS A 160 43.57 38.38 -20.74
N LEU A 161 43.34 38.18 -19.45
CA LEU A 161 44.25 38.62 -18.39
C LEU A 161 45.62 37.98 -18.53
N LEU A 162 45.68 36.66 -18.76
CA LEU A 162 46.94 35.94 -19.00
C LEU A 162 47.71 36.49 -20.20
N SER A 163 47.01 36.80 -21.29
CA SER A 163 47.62 37.39 -22.49
C SER A 163 48.22 38.77 -22.22
N ILE A 164 47.49 39.63 -21.50
CA ILE A 164 47.96 40.95 -21.09
C ILE A 164 49.18 40.84 -20.16
N GLU A 165 49.14 39.92 -19.21
CA GLU A 165 50.25 39.68 -18.28
C GLU A 165 51.52 39.25 -19.02
N ASN A 166 51.40 38.32 -19.97
CA ASN A 166 52.53 37.89 -20.81
C ASN A 166 53.10 39.06 -21.63
N ALA A 167 52.23 39.87 -22.26
CA ALA A 167 52.65 41.04 -23.02
C ALA A 167 53.36 42.09 -22.14
N TYR A 168 52.87 42.29 -20.91
CA TYR A 168 53.50 43.18 -19.93
C TYR A 168 54.88 42.67 -19.50
N GLN A 169 55.02 41.36 -19.26
CA GLN A 169 56.31 40.74 -18.95
C GLN A 169 57.30 40.88 -20.10
N GLU A 170 56.88 40.63 -21.35
CA GLU A 170 57.72 40.83 -22.54
C GLU A 170 58.18 42.28 -22.67
N LEU A 171 57.29 43.25 -22.48
CA LEU A 171 57.64 44.67 -22.52
C LEU A 171 58.63 45.04 -21.42
N THR A 172 58.42 44.54 -20.21
CA THR A 172 59.33 44.74 -19.07
C THR A 172 60.71 44.16 -19.35
N GLN A 173 60.78 42.98 -19.98
CA GLN A 173 62.04 42.38 -20.38
C GLN A 173 62.76 43.23 -21.44
N ARG A 174 62.04 43.64 -22.50
CA ARG A 174 62.59 44.53 -23.54
C ARG A 174 63.09 45.85 -22.97
N TYR A 175 62.37 46.42 -22.00
CA TYR A 175 62.79 47.63 -21.30
C TYR A 175 64.09 47.40 -20.53
N THR A 176 64.18 46.30 -19.78
CA THR A 176 65.39 45.91 -19.04
C THR A 176 66.59 45.70 -19.98
N ASP A 177 66.38 45.03 -21.11
CA ASP A 177 67.41 44.81 -22.14
C ASP A 177 67.87 46.13 -22.78
N LEU A 178 66.94 47.06 -23.03
CA LEU A 178 67.26 48.38 -23.55
C LEU A 178 68.07 49.21 -22.55
N VAL A 179 67.66 49.23 -21.28
CA VAL A 179 68.37 49.94 -20.20
C VAL A 179 69.77 49.38 -20.02
N SER A 180 69.94 48.05 -20.01
CA SER A 180 71.25 47.41 -19.91
C SER A 180 72.14 47.71 -21.13
N SER A 181 71.58 47.71 -22.34
CA SER A 181 72.27 48.08 -23.58
C SER A 181 72.72 49.56 -23.58
N LEU A 182 71.85 50.47 -23.14
CA LEU A 182 72.19 51.89 -22.99
C LEU A 182 73.28 52.09 -21.94
N SER A 183 73.17 51.43 -20.79
CA SER A 183 74.20 51.45 -19.74
C SER A 183 75.55 50.92 -20.26
N TRP A 184 75.53 49.82 -21.02
CA TRP A 184 76.72 49.28 -21.68
C TRP A 184 77.32 50.29 -22.67
N LYS A 185 76.50 50.91 -23.53
CA LYS A 185 76.97 51.94 -24.47
C LYS A 185 77.58 53.15 -23.75
N MET A 186 76.93 53.65 -22.69
CA MET A 186 77.41 54.79 -21.90
C MET A 186 78.72 54.49 -21.16
N THR A 187 78.92 53.25 -20.68
CA THR A 187 80.15 52.85 -19.98
C THR A 187 81.30 52.49 -20.93
N LYS A 188 81.07 52.42 -22.25
CA LYS A 188 82.10 52.08 -23.25
C LYS A 188 83.34 52.98 -23.23
N PRO A 189 83.24 54.33 -23.13
CA PRO A 189 84.41 55.20 -23.05
C PRO A 189 85.23 54.96 -21.77
N LEU A 190 84.56 54.76 -20.64
CA LEU A 190 85.20 54.47 -19.35
C LEU A 190 85.93 53.12 -19.37
N ARG A 191 85.35 52.11 -20.04
CA ARG A 191 85.98 50.80 -20.21
C ARG A 191 87.20 50.85 -21.14
N LEU A 192 87.13 51.61 -22.24
CA LEU A 192 88.29 51.90 -23.10
C LEU A 192 89.42 52.58 -22.32
N VAL A 193 89.10 53.59 -21.50
CA VAL A 193 90.09 54.25 -20.65
C VAL A 193 90.73 53.27 -19.66
N LYS A 194 89.93 52.36 -19.06
CA LYS A 194 90.42 51.32 -18.15
C LYS A 194 91.33 50.30 -18.86
N GLU A 195 91.00 49.87 -20.07
CA GLU A 195 91.87 48.98 -20.87
C GLU A 195 93.17 49.65 -21.30
N ILE A 196 93.12 50.92 -21.70
CA ILE A 196 94.31 51.71 -22.03
C ILE A 196 95.21 51.86 -20.79
N THR A 197 94.64 52.11 -19.61
CA THR A 197 95.41 52.19 -18.36
C THR A 197 95.94 50.84 -17.88
N ALA A 198 95.23 49.73 -18.14
CA ALA A 198 95.71 48.38 -17.84
C ALA A 198 96.87 47.95 -18.76
N ARG A 199 96.82 48.28 -20.05
CA ARG A 199 97.92 48.02 -21.00
C ARG A 199 99.17 48.88 -20.74
N LYS A 200 99.03 50.03 -20.07
CA LYS A 200 100.14 50.89 -19.63
C LYS A 200 100.85 50.39 -18.37
N LYS A 201 100.32 49.35 -17.71
CA LYS A 201 100.87 48.72 -16.49
C LYS A 201 101.42 47.30 -16.73
N SER A 202 101.45 46.83 -17.99
CA SER A 202 102.20 45.64 -18.42
C SER A 202 103.42 46.07 -19.22
#